data_AF-A0A2V5W6Y3-F1
#
_entry.id   AF-A0A2V5W6Y3-F1
#
_cell.length_a   1.000
_cell.length_b   1.000
_cell.length_c   1.000
_cell.angle_alpha   90.00
_cell.angle_beta   90.00
_cell.angle_gamma   90.00
#
_symmetry.space_group_name_H-M   'P 1'
#
loop_
_entity.id
_entity.type
_entity.pdbx_description
1 polymer ?
#
loop_
_entity_poly.entity_id
_entity_poly.type
_entity_poly.pdbx_seq_one_letter_code
_entity_poly.pdbx_strand_id
1 'polypeptide(L)'
;MRMTVAHRQGVGGTDEGLTFDITTTGSENAGKRILRFDCFYKNPHYHVGPSGGLDAAHKMKEEGVKDSVRWTLTQLKTRFPSMVKEAGYEEIAERIDQQAIADQLTRLEPEILAKY
;
A
#
# COMPACT_ATOMS: atom_id res chain seq x y z
N MET A 1 13.56 -0.51 -2.85
CA MET A 1 12.16 -0.04 -2.82
C MET A 1 12.01 1.06 -1.78
N ARG A 2 11.01 1.92 -1.93
CA ARG A 2 10.67 2.97 -0.97
C ARG A 2 9.18 2.88 -0.65
N MET A 3 8.83 2.92 0.62
CA MET A 3 7.46 3.07 1.10
C MET A 3 7.27 4.47 1.67
N THR A 4 6.20 5.15 1.30
CA THR A 4 5.76 6.39 1.93
C THR A 4 4.35 6.22 2.48
N VAL A 5 4.07 6.90 3.59
CA VAL A 5 2.74 6.95 4.20
C VAL A 5 2.39 8.42 4.41
N ALA A 6 1.32 8.87 3.78
CA ALA A 6 0.90 10.27 3.83
C ALA A 6 -0.62 10.39 3.92
N HIS A 7 -1.10 11.36 4.71
CA HIS A 7 -2.50 11.73 4.71
C HIS A 7 -2.79 12.61 3.49
N ARG A 8 -3.81 12.28 2.72
CA ARG A 8 -4.23 13.03 1.53
C ARG A 8 -5.65 13.53 1.74
N GLN A 9 -5.89 14.79 1.38
CA GLN A 9 -7.18 15.46 1.53
C GLN A 9 -7.70 15.94 0.17
N GLY A 10 -9.02 16.17 0.09
CA GLY A 10 -9.67 16.70 -1.12
C GLY A 10 -9.70 15.72 -2.29
N VAL A 11 -9.54 14.42 -2.04
CA VAL A 11 -9.60 13.39 -3.08
C VAL A 11 -11.04 13.28 -3.57
N GLY A 12 -11.27 13.45 -4.87
CA GLY A 12 -12.63 13.51 -5.42
C GLY A 12 -13.47 14.64 -4.80
N GLY A 13 -12.83 15.71 -4.32
CA GLY A 13 -13.44 16.88 -3.72
C GLY A 13 -13.73 16.78 -2.21
N THR A 14 -14.09 15.60 -1.69
CA THR A 14 -14.54 15.47 -0.30
C THR A 14 -14.09 14.20 0.42
N ASP A 15 -13.25 13.38 -0.19
CA ASP A 15 -12.67 12.20 0.45
C ASP A 15 -11.25 12.50 0.96
N GLU A 16 -10.83 11.77 1.97
CA GLU A 16 -9.51 11.90 2.57
C GLU A 16 -9.12 10.61 3.30
N GLY A 17 -7.84 10.50 3.66
CA GLY A 17 -7.31 9.40 4.45
C GLY A 17 -5.85 9.11 4.13
N LEU A 18 -5.33 8.01 4.66
CA LEU A 18 -3.94 7.61 4.47
C LEU A 18 -3.73 6.93 3.11
N THR A 19 -2.64 7.29 2.44
CA THR A 19 -2.11 6.54 1.29
C THR A 19 -0.77 5.92 1.67
N PHE A 20 -0.66 4.62 1.46
CA PHE A 20 0.61 3.89 1.47
C PHE A 20 1.06 3.72 0.02
N ASP A 21 2.20 4.29 -0.35
CA ASP A 21 2.73 4.22 -1.70
C ASP A 21 4.09 3.53 -1.71
N ILE A 22 4.17 2.38 -2.39
CA ILE A 22 5.36 1.56 -2.49
C ILE A 22 5.88 1.67 -3.92
N THR A 23 7.10 2.18 -4.06
CA THR A 23 7.74 2.43 -5.36
C THR A 23 9.12 1.76 -5.44
N THR A 24 9.54 1.46 -6.66
CA THR A 24 10.90 1.03 -6.99
C THR A 24 11.91 2.16 -6.73
N THR A 25 13.16 1.77 -6.45
CA THR A 25 14.30 2.66 -6.26
C THR A 25 15.43 2.22 -7.21
N GLY A 26 16.17 3.14 -7.82
CA GLY A 26 17.29 2.83 -8.74
C GLY A 26 17.16 3.48 -10.12
N SER A 27 18.23 3.51 -10.92
CA SER A 27 18.36 4.37 -12.12
C SER A 27 17.42 4.04 -13.29
N GLU A 28 17.17 2.77 -13.63
CA GLU A 28 16.36 2.43 -14.82
C GLU A 28 14.86 2.36 -14.55
N ASN A 29 14.46 2.20 -13.28
CA ASN A 29 13.06 1.99 -12.90
C ASN A 29 12.61 2.89 -11.74
N ALA A 30 13.34 3.95 -11.36
CA ALA A 30 12.99 4.80 -10.21
C ALA A 30 11.54 5.30 -10.25
N GLY A 31 10.86 5.18 -9.12
CA GLY A 31 9.53 5.78 -8.92
C GLY A 31 8.39 5.04 -9.60
N LYS A 32 8.63 3.88 -10.25
CA LYS A 32 7.55 3.02 -10.71
C LYS A 32 6.80 2.45 -9.51
N ARG A 33 5.47 2.50 -9.58
CA ARG A 33 4.59 2.01 -8.51
C ARG A 33 4.55 0.49 -8.52
N ILE A 34 4.74 -0.08 -7.34
CA ILE A 34 4.63 -1.52 -7.07
C ILE A 34 3.28 -1.79 -6.43
N LEU A 35 2.96 -1.10 -5.33
CA LEU A 35 1.68 -1.18 -4.63
C LEU A 35 1.24 0.22 -4.23
N ARG A 36 -0.07 0.44 -4.18
CA ARG A 36 -0.64 1.61 -3.49
C ARG A 36 -1.92 1.22 -2.78
N PHE A 37 -2.01 1.58 -1.51
CA PHE A 37 -3.22 1.43 -0.71
C PHE A 37 -3.74 2.82 -0.38
N ASP A 38 -4.90 3.15 -0.91
CA ASP A 38 -5.61 4.39 -0.65
C ASP A 38 -6.70 4.10 0.39
N CYS A 39 -6.35 4.27 1.67
CA CYS A 39 -7.20 3.99 2.82
C CYS A 39 -8.13 5.17 3.11
N PHE A 40 -8.87 5.61 2.09
CA PHE A 40 -9.78 6.75 2.23
C PHE A 40 -11.09 6.39 2.96
N TYR A 41 -11.71 7.37 3.58
CA TYR A 41 -12.95 7.15 4.35
C TYR A 41 -14.13 6.73 3.47
N LYS A 42 -14.30 7.35 2.31
CA LYS A 42 -15.46 7.10 1.43
C LYS A 42 -15.17 5.99 0.43
N ASN A 43 -14.00 6.01 -0.22
CA ASN A 43 -13.67 5.03 -1.24
C ASN A 43 -12.31 4.37 -0.99
N PRO A 44 -12.16 3.52 0.05
CA PRO A 44 -10.92 2.80 0.29
C PRO A 44 -10.69 1.74 -0.78
N HIS A 45 -9.50 1.74 -1.37
CA HIS A 45 -9.14 0.83 -2.45
C HIS A 45 -7.63 0.63 -2.52
N TYR A 46 -7.18 -0.42 -3.21
CA TYR A 46 -5.75 -0.65 -3.44
C TYR A 46 -5.45 -1.08 -4.87
N HIS A 47 -4.17 -0.99 -5.20
CA HIS A 47 -3.62 -1.12 -6.54
C HIS A 47 -2.41 -2.06 -6.47
N VAL A 48 -2.39 -3.06 -7.33
CA VAL A 48 -1.26 -4.00 -7.48
C VAL A 48 -0.63 -3.78 -8.85
N GLY A 49 0.66 -3.45 -8.87
CA GLY A 49 1.42 -3.14 -10.09
C GLY A 49 1.22 -1.72 -10.63
N PRO A 50 1.80 -1.42 -11.81
CA PRO A 50 1.60 -0.16 -12.53
C PRO A 50 0.16 -0.10 -13.07
N SER A 51 -0.77 0.38 -12.26
CA SER A 51 -2.20 0.33 -12.55
C SER A 51 -2.65 1.52 -13.42
N GLY A 52 -3.55 1.24 -14.37
CA GLY A 52 -4.07 2.17 -15.37
C GLY A 52 -5.27 3.03 -14.92
N GLY A 53 -5.49 3.25 -13.63
CA GLY A 53 -6.62 4.05 -13.10
C GLY A 53 -7.56 3.25 -12.17
N LEU A 54 -8.78 3.75 -11.95
CA LEU A 54 -9.76 3.19 -11.01
C LEU A 54 -10.26 1.79 -11.41
N ASP A 55 -10.27 1.45 -12.70
CA ASP A 55 -10.77 0.15 -13.18
C ASP A 55 -9.85 -1.02 -12.81
N ALA A 56 -8.59 -0.73 -12.46
CA ALA A 56 -7.64 -1.71 -11.94
C ALA A 56 -7.57 -1.72 -10.40
N ALA A 57 -8.45 -0.96 -9.73
CA ALA A 57 -8.47 -0.86 -8.28
C ALA A 57 -9.31 -1.97 -7.64
N HIS A 58 -8.77 -2.55 -6.57
CA HIS A 58 -9.49 -3.46 -5.68
C HIS A 58 -10.24 -2.65 -4.63
N LYS A 59 -11.57 -2.77 -4.60
CA LYS A 59 -12.43 -1.99 -3.72
C LYS A 59 -12.60 -2.68 -2.37
N MET A 60 -11.93 -2.15 -1.36
CA MET A 60 -11.86 -2.75 -0.03
C MET A 60 -13.25 -2.94 0.63
N LYS A 61 -14.19 -2.00 0.40
CA LYS A 61 -15.57 -2.11 0.94
C LYS A 61 -16.32 -3.30 0.35
N GLU A 62 -16.15 -3.57 -0.94
CA GLU A 62 -16.79 -4.70 -1.62
C GLU A 62 -16.19 -6.04 -1.15
N GLU A 63 -14.95 -6.02 -0.67
CA GLU A 63 -14.25 -7.15 -0.05
C GLU A 63 -14.53 -7.31 1.46
N GLY A 64 -15.43 -6.50 2.03
CA GLY A 64 -15.82 -6.59 3.44
C GLY A 64 -14.82 -5.99 4.43
N VAL A 65 -13.83 -5.21 3.97
CA VAL A 65 -12.85 -4.54 4.82
C VAL A 65 -13.49 -3.35 5.53
N LYS A 66 -13.44 -3.37 6.87
CA LYS A 66 -14.03 -2.30 7.71
C LYS A 66 -13.04 -1.22 8.10
N ASP A 67 -11.80 -1.60 8.39
CA ASP A 67 -10.70 -0.71 8.74
C ASP A 67 -9.60 -0.89 7.69
N SER A 68 -9.57 0.01 6.72
CA SER A 68 -8.66 -0.05 5.57
C SER A 68 -7.20 0.09 6.00
N VAL A 69 -6.90 0.94 6.99
CA VAL A 69 -5.54 1.15 7.48
C VAL A 69 -5.01 -0.11 8.17
N ARG A 70 -5.76 -0.67 9.12
CA ARG A 70 -5.36 -1.91 9.82
C ARG A 70 -5.29 -3.09 8.86
N TRP A 71 -6.20 -3.16 7.90
CA TRP A 71 -6.17 -4.20 6.87
C TRP A 71 -4.93 -4.08 6.00
N THR A 72 -4.58 -2.88 5.54
CA THR A 72 -3.35 -2.63 4.77
C THR A 72 -2.11 -3.01 5.56
N LEU A 73 -2.01 -2.59 6.83
CA LEU A 73 -0.90 -2.99 7.69
C LEU A 73 -0.81 -4.52 7.81
N THR A 74 -1.95 -5.20 7.93
CA THR A 74 -2.00 -6.67 7.98
C THR A 74 -1.49 -7.29 6.68
N GLN A 75 -1.91 -6.78 5.52
CA GLN A 75 -1.42 -7.27 4.22
C GLN A 75 0.10 -7.07 4.09
N LEU A 76 0.61 -5.88 4.43
CA LEU A 76 2.04 -5.60 4.33
C LEU A 76 2.89 -6.43 5.32
N LYS A 77 2.34 -6.78 6.49
CA LYS A 77 3.03 -7.63 7.47
C LYS A 77 3.02 -9.13 7.14
N THR A 78 2.11 -9.59 6.27
CA THR A 78 1.88 -11.04 6.07
C THR A 78 2.01 -11.51 4.62
N ARG A 79 1.87 -10.60 3.64
CA ARG A 79 1.75 -10.92 2.22
C ARG A 79 2.58 -10.00 1.31
N PHE A 80 3.51 -9.22 1.86
CA PHE A 80 4.18 -8.19 1.08
C PHE A 80 4.99 -8.75 -0.12
N PRO A 81 5.87 -9.77 0.04
CA PRO A 81 6.56 -10.38 -1.10
C PRO A 81 5.59 -10.93 -2.16
N SER A 82 4.52 -11.61 -1.74
CA SER A 82 3.55 -12.15 -2.70
C SER A 82 2.85 -11.06 -3.49
N MET A 83 2.46 -9.95 -2.85
CA MET A 83 1.84 -8.81 -3.55
C MET A 83 2.82 -8.11 -4.48
N VAL A 84 4.11 -8.03 -4.12
CA VAL A 84 5.16 -7.47 -4.99
C VAL A 84 5.40 -8.38 -6.21
N LYS A 85 5.29 -9.70 -6.04
CA LYS A 85 5.32 -10.68 -7.13
C LYS A 85 4.09 -10.56 -8.03
N GLU A 86 2.89 -10.45 -7.46
CA GLU A 86 1.64 -10.18 -8.19
C GLU A 86 1.72 -8.87 -9.00
N ALA A 87 2.46 -7.87 -8.50
CA ALA A 87 2.74 -6.62 -9.19
C ALA A 87 3.76 -6.74 -10.34
N GLY A 88 4.28 -7.94 -10.62
CA GLY A 88 5.22 -8.23 -11.70
C GLY A 88 6.70 -8.01 -11.33
N TYR A 89 7.04 -7.87 -10.05
CA TYR A 89 8.41 -7.60 -9.59
C TYR A 89 9.01 -8.80 -8.85
N GLU A 90 9.10 -9.94 -9.53
CA GLU A 90 9.61 -11.22 -9.01
C GLU A 90 10.97 -11.07 -8.30
N GLU A 91 11.96 -10.50 -8.98
CA GLU A 91 13.32 -10.33 -8.43
C GLU A 91 13.36 -9.41 -7.20
N ILE A 92 12.43 -8.45 -7.11
CA ILE A 92 12.32 -7.60 -5.93
C ILE A 92 11.72 -8.42 -4.79
N ALA A 93 10.64 -9.15 -5.05
CA ALA A 93 9.94 -9.97 -4.07
C ALA A 93 10.85 -11.01 -3.40
N GLU A 94 11.71 -11.66 -4.18
CA GLU A 94 12.68 -12.66 -3.67
C GLU A 94 13.70 -12.08 -2.68
N ARG A 95 13.93 -10.76 -2.73
CA ARG A 95 14.88 -10.06 -1.84
C ARG A 95 14.21 -9.49 -0.60
N ILE A 96 12.89 -9.63 -0.45
CA ILE A 96 12.15 -9.09 0.68
C ILE A 96 12.19 -10.08 1.85
N ASP A 97 12.79 -9.65 2.94
CA ASP A 97 12.62 -10.31 4.23
C ASP A 97 11.26 -9.91 4.84
N GLN A 98 10.28 -10.81 4.76
CA GLN A 98 8.94 -10.57 5.29
C GLN A 98 8.93 -10.32 6.80
N GLN A 99 9.79 -11.00 7.57
CA GLN A 99 9.83 -10.83 9.02
C GLN A 99 10.38 -9.46 9.39
N ALA A 100 11.47 -9.03 8.73
CA ALA A 100 12.02 -7.70 8.95
C ALA A 100 11.01 -6.58 8.63
N ILE A 101 10.23 -6.73 7.55
CA ILE A 101 9.14 -5.80 7.21
C ILE A 101 8.05 -5.81 8.27
N ALA A 102 7.65 -7.00 8.76
CA ALA A 102 6.62 -7.12 9.78
C ALA A 102 7.04 -6.45 11.10
N ASP A 103 8.29 -6.65 11.52
CA ASP A 103 8.85 -6.07 12.74
C ASP A 103 8.94 -4.54 12.63
N GLN A 104 9.42 -4.04 11.48
CA GLN A 104 9.51 -2.60 11.25
C GLN A 104 8.12 -1.94 11.24
N LEU A 105 7.14 -2.53 10.54
CA LEU A 105 5.78 -2.00 10.51
C LEU A 105 5.11 -2.06 11.87
N THR A 106 5.36 -3.10 12.66
CA THR A 106 4.83 -3.20 14.04
C THR A 106 5.37 -2.08 14.92
N ARG A 107 6.65 -1.71 14.76
CA ARG A 107 7.23 -0.58 15.47
C ARG A 107 6.61 0.76 15.06
N LEU A 108 6.35 0.96 13.77
CA LEU A 108 5.83 2.22 13.23
C LEU A 108 4.30 2.34 13.30
N GLU A 109 3.59 1.25 13.54
CA GLU A 109 2.12 1.22 13.54
C GLU A 109 1.48 2.26 14.48
N PRO A 110 1.93 2.48 15.72
CA PRO A 110 1.36 3.53 16.56
C PRO A 110 1.46 4.94 15.93
N GLU A 111 2.60 5.25 15.30
CA GLU A 111 2.80 6.55 14.62
C GLU A 111 1.98 6.68 13.34
N ILE A 112 1.76 5.56 12.63
CA ILE A 112 0.91 5.51 11.44
C ILE A 112 -0.55 5.73 11.84
N LEU A 113 -1.02 5.03 12.88
CA LEU A 113 -2.38 5.15 13.40
C LEU A 113 -2.65 6.53 14.03
N ALA A 114 -1.63 7.23 14.53
CA ALA A 114 -1.78 8.61 15.00
C ALA A 114 -2.03 9.63 13.87
N LYS A 115 -1.82 9.24 12.60
CA LYS A 115 -2.12 10.05 11.41
C LYS A 115 -3.46 9.68 10.75
N TYR A 116 -4.11 8.64 11.28
CA TYR A 116 -5.43 8.15 10.89
C TYR A 116 -6.50 8.85 11.73
#